data_AF-A0A842JUM9-F1
#
_entry.id   AF-A0A842JUM9-F1
#
_cell.length_a   1.000
_cell.length_b   1.000
_cell.length_c   1.000
_cell.angle_alpha   90.00
_cell.angle_beta   90.00
_cell.angle_gamma   90.00
#
_symmetry.space_group_name_H-M   'P 1'
#
loop_
_entity.id
_entity.type
_entity.pdbx_description
1 polymer ?
#
loop_
_entity_poly.entity_id
_entity_poly.type
_entity_poly.pdbx_seq_one_letter_code
_entity_poly.pdbx_strand_id
1 'polypeptide(L)'
;MIELPDDNARSGAARIADLWFPGSARSPRLTALPGYDALLSRALQADPALSEAFIQVAELAAGVDDLTAEVVADWPEELAEAAFYFLSCTYYMAPEARHAVGYPGQTRTPSSEATPDQMLDDDLIAPVLALGPTYVPTPTTD
;
A
#
# COMPACT_ATOMS: atom_id res chain seq x y z
N MET A 1 15.44 2.13 14.63
CA MET A 1 13.97 2.15 14.58
C MET A 1 13.60 3.57 14.21
N ILE A 2 13.03 3.76 13.03
CA ILE A 2 12.66 5.10 12.54
C ILE A 2 11.34 5.47 13.21
N GLU A 3 11.28 6.63 13.84
CA GLU A 3 10.10 7.12 14.55
C GLU A 3 9.88 8.58 14.16
N LEU A 4 8.65 9.07 14.35
CA LEU A 4 8.39 10.50 14.25
C LEU A 4 9.18 11.24 15.34
N PRO A 5 9.82 12.37 15.01
CA PRO A 5 10.77 13.03 15.91
C PRO A 5 10.13 13.65 17.14
N ASP A 6 8.90 14.18 17.02
CA ASP A 6 8.18 14.85 18.10
C ASP A 6 6.65 14.84 17.90
N ASP A 7 5.92 15.45 18.85
CA ASP A 7 4.46 15.57 18.79
C ASP A 7 3.98 16.51 17.68
N ASN A 8 4.82 17.44 17.22
CA ASN A 8 4.47 18.34 16.15
C ASN A 8 4.44 17.59 14.81
N ALA A 9 5.48 16.81 14.52
CA ALA A 9 5.52 15.90 13.39
C ALA A 9 4.39 14.85 13.46
N ARG A 10 4.04 14.37 14.67
CA ARG A 10 2.87 13.48 14.85
C ARG A 10 1.56 14.15 14.47
N SER A 11 1.37 15.41 14.86
CA SER A 11 0.21 16.21 14.46
C SER A 11 0.17 16.41 12.94
N GLY A 12 1.28 16.82 12.34
CA GLY A 12 1.40 17.00 10.89
C GLY A 12 1.15 15.71 10.10
N ALA A 13 1.68 14.58 10.57
CA ALA A 13 1.43 13.25 10.01
C ALA A 13 -0.06 12.90 9.99
N ALA A 14 -0.79 13.15 11.09
CA ALA A 14 -2.23 12.92 11.15
C ALA A 14 -3.02 13.85 10.21
N ARG A 15 -2.62 15.13 10.12
CA ARG A 15 -3.24 16.11 9.22
C ARG A 15 -3.08 15.73 7.75
N ILE A 16 -1.87 15.38 7.31
CA ILE A 16 -1.63 15.01 5.92
C ILE A 16 -2.28 13.67 5.58
N ALA A 17 -2.30 12.72 6.53
CA ALA A 17 -3.00 11.46 6.38
C ALA A 17 -4.49 11.65 6.09
N ASP A 18 -5.19 12.45 6.90
CA ASP A 18 -6.62 12.68 6.69
C ASP A 18 -6.91 13.65 5.53
N LEU A 19 -5.95 14.48 5.10
CA LEU A 19 -6.10 15.25 3.86
C LEU A 19 -6.17 14.33 2.64
N TRP A 20 -5.23 13.38 2.52
CA TRP A 20 -5.17 12.46 1.38
C TRP A 20 -6.16 11.31 1.49
N PHE A 21 -6.50 10.89 2.72
CA PHE A 21 -7.43 9.80 3.00
C PHE A 21 -8.52 10.27 3.97
N PRO A 22 -9.40 11.21 3.56
CA PRO A 22 -10.40 11.86 4.43
C PRO A 22 -11.55 10.94 4.86
N GLY A 23 -11.61 9.74 4.31
CA GLY A 23 -12.75 8.85 4.45
C GLY A 23 -13.95 9.27 3.60
N SER A 24 -14.93 8.37 3.50
CA SER A 24 -16.17 8.57 2.78
C SER A 24 -17.26 7.68 3.38
N ALA A 25 -18.46 7.68 2.79
CA ALA A 25 -19.51 6.74 3.18
C ALA A 25 -19.11 5.26 3.01
N ARG A 26 -18.10 4.96 2.20
CA ARG A 26 -17.67 3.59 1.87
C ARG A 26 -16.29 3.23 2.41
N SER A 27 -15.50 4.21 2.82
CA SER A 27 -14.09 4.01 3.18
C SER A 27 -13.76 4.78 4.47
N PRO A 28 -13.01 4.19 5.41
CA PRO A 28 -12.59 4.88 6.61
C PRO A 28 -11.64 6.03 6.28
N ARG A 29 -11.60 7.06 7.14
CA ARG A 29 -10.47 8.00 7.14
C ARG A 29 -9.23 7.28 7.70
N LEU A 30 -8.03 7.65 7.27
CA LEU A 30 -6.81 6.91 7.65
C LEU A 30 -6.58 6.93 9.16
N THR A 31 -6.71 8.07 9.82
CA THR A 31 -6.50 8.16 11.29
C THR A 31 -7.60 7.49 12.11
N ALA A 32 -8.74 7.15 11.51
CA ALA A 32 -9.81 6.39 12.19
C ALA A 32 -9.64 4.87 12.06
N LEU A 33 -8.65 4.40 11.30
CA LEU A 33 -8.41 2.98 11.15
C LEU A 33 -8.05 2.35 12.52
N PRO A 34 -8.60 1.17 12.84
CA PRO A 34 -8.18 0.43 14.02
C PRO A 34 -6.67 0.18 14.00
N GLY A 35 -5.97 0.62 15.05
CA GLY A 35 -4.52 0.44 15.18
C GLY A 35 -3.69 1.35 14.28
N TYR A 36 -4.20 2.52 13.87
CA TYR A 36 -3.48 3.51 13.07
C TYR A 36 -2.01 3.71 13.52
N ASP A 37 -1.75 3.95 14.81
CA ASP A 37 -0.38 4.16 15.31
C ASP A 37 0.54 2.95 15.06
N ALA A 38 0.00 1.74 15.19
CA ALA A 38 0.76 0.51 14.93
C ALA A 38 1.00 0.30 13.43
N LEU A 39 0.04 0.66 12.57
CA LEU A 39 0.20 0.64 11.12
C LEU A 39 1.26 1.65 10.67
N LEU A 40 1.23 2.86 11.23
CA LEU A 40 2.19 3.91 10.95
C LEU A 40 3.60 3.51 11.39
N SER A 41 3.75 3.02 12.63
CA SER A 41 5.03 2.51 13.13
C SER A 41 5.58 1.37 12.26
N ARG A 42 4.71 0.45 11.81
CA ARG A 42 5.08 -0.62 10.88
C ARG A 42 5.55 -0.08 9.53
N ALA A 43 4.87 0.93 8.98
CA ALA A 43 5.27 1.57 7.72
C ALA A 43 6.63 2.25 7.84
N LEU A 44 6.89 2.95 8.95
CA LEU A 44 8.18 3.58 9.24
C LEU A 44 9.35 2.58 9.32
N GLN A 45 9.07 1.31 9.63
CA GLN A 45 10.11 0.26 9.63
C GLN A 45 10.26 -0.45 8.28
N ALA A 46 9.40 -0.18 7.29
CA ALA A 46 9.36 -0.95 6.05
C ALA A 46 10.42 -0.49 5.04
N ASP A 47 10.55 0.82 4.83
CA ASP A 47 11.48 1.41 3.87
C ASP A 47 12.05 2.73 4.43
N PRO A 48 13.37 2.82 4.70
CA PRO A 48 13.98 4.03 5.25
C PRO A 48 13.81 5.28 4.38
N ALA A 49 13.94 5.16 3.05
CA ALA A 49 13.90 6.30 2.15
C ALA A 49 12.49 6.91 2.09
N LEU A 50 11.46 6.06 2.00
CA LEU A 50 10.06 6.51 2.07
C LEU A 50 9.71 7.09 3.44
N SER A 51 10.28 6.52 4.51
CA SER A 51 10.05 7.01 5.88
C SER A 51 10.64 8.40 6.09
N GLU A 52 11.86 8.66 5.60
CA GLU A 52 12.49 9.98 5.64
C GLU A 52 11.68 11.02 4.86
N ALA A 53 11.20 10.67 3.66
CA ALA A 53 10.34 11.54 2.86
C ALA A 53 9.02 11.86 3.59
N PHE A 54 8.38 10.85 4.18
CA PHE A 54 7.16 11.03 4.95
C PHE A 54 7.36 11.90 6.19
N ILE A 55 8.46 11.72 6.93
CA ILE A 55 8.78 12.56 8.10
C ILE A 55 8.94 14.03 7.69
N GLN A 56 9.66 14.30 6.61
CA GLN A 56 9.80 15.67 6.10
C GLN A 56 8.44 16.29 5.72
N VAL A 57 7.57 15.52 5.06
CA VAL A 57 6.20 15.98 4.75
C VAL A 57 5.37 16.21 6.01
N ALA A 58 5.51 15.35 7.02
CA ALA A 58 4.84 15.53 8.30
C ALA A 58 5.31 16.82 9.01
N GLU A 59 6.59 17.15 8.95
CA GLU A 59 7.13 18.41 9.48
C GLU A 59 6.62 19.63 8.70
N LEU A 60 6.57 19.57 7.36
CA LEU A 60 5.98 20.62 6.53
C LEU A 60 4.50 20.83 6.85
N ALA A 61 3.73 19.74 6.97
CA ALA A 61 2.32 19.76 7.33
C ALA A 61 2.09 20.32 8.74
N ALA A 62 3.04 20.14 9.66
CA ALA A 62 2.99 20.69 11.00
C ALA A 62 3.29 22.20 11.03
N GLY A 63 4.10 22.70 10.08
CA GLY A 63 4.50 24.11 9.98
C GLY A 63 3.50 25.03 9.30
N VAL A 64 2.43 24.50 8.70
CA VAL A 64 1.40 25.30 8.02
C VAL A 64 0.15 25.46 8.89
N ASP A 65 -0.38 26.67 8.96
CA ASP A 65 -1.59 26.96 9.75
C ASP A 65 -2.82 26.23 9.17
N ASP A 66 -3.05 26.40 7.87
CA ASP A 66 -4.11 25.71 7.14
C ASP A 66 -3.49 24.76 6.10
N LEU A 67 -3.81 23.47 6.20
CA LEU A 67 -3.26 22.43 5.33
C LEU A 67 -4.31 22.09 4.28
N THR A 68 -4.10 22.57 3.05
CA THR A 68 -4.99 22.34 1.92
C THR A 68 -4.27 21.63 0.77
N ALA A 69 -5.03 21.17 -0.23
CA ALA A 69 -4.45 20.55 -1.42
C ALA A 69 -3.56 21.52 -2.21
N GLU A 70 -3.90 22.82 -2.22
CA GLU A 70 -3.10 23.86 -2.86
C GLU A 70 -1.74 24.04 -2.16
N VAL A 71 -1.73 24.02 -0.82
CA VAL A 71 -0.47 24.08 -0.05
C VAL A 71 0.43 22.88 -0.35
N VAL A 72 -0.15 21.69 -0.45
CA VAL A 72 0.60 20.47 -0.79
C VAL A 72 1.11 20.51 -2.23
N ALA A 73 0.36 21.13 -3.16
CA ALA A 73 0.76 21.26 -4.55
C ALA A 73 1.99 22.17 -4.76
N ASP A 74 2.29 23.04 -3.80
CA ASP A 74 3.48 23.89 -3.81
C ASP A 74 4.74 23.19 -3.23
N TRP A 75 4.60 21.96 -2.71
CA TRP A 75 5.74 21.17 -2.22
C TRP A 75 6.51 20.51 -3.37
N PRO A 76 7.77 20.09 -3.16
CA PRO A 76 8.50 19.32 -4.16
C PRO A 76 7.73 18.05 -4.56
N GLU A 77 7.51 17.86 -5.87
CA GLU A 77 6.66 16.80 -6.42
C GLU A 77 7.12 15.41 -5.95
N GLU A 78 8.42 15.12 -6.07
CA GLU A 78 9.00 13.83 -5.70
C GLU A 78 8.83 13.53 -4.19
N LEU A 79 8.86 14.59 -3.37
CA LEU A 79 8.68 14.47 -1.93
C LEU A 79 7.21 14.17 -1.59
N ALA A 80 6.27 14.89 -2.20
CA ALA A 80 4.84 14.68 -2.01
C ALA A 80 4.41 13.29 -2.51
N GLU A 81 4.91 12.85 -3.67
CA GLU A 81 4.64 11.51 -4.23
C GLU A 81 5.16 10.40 -3.31
N ALA A 82 6.40 10.51 -2.82
CA ALA A 82 6.98 9.52 -1.92
C ALA A 82 6.18 9.40 -0.61
N ALA A 83 5.77 10.52 -0.02
CA ALA A 83 4.95 10.52 1.19
C ALA A 83 3.53 10.00 0.93
N PHE A 84 2.93 10.32 -0.22
CA PHE A 84 1.63 9.79 -0.61
C PHE A 84 1.70 8.27 -0.81
N TYR A 85 2.76 7.78 -1.44
CA TYR A 85 3.00 6.35 -1.61
C TYR A 85 3.18 5.64 -0.26
N PHE A 86 3.94 6.24 0.65
CA PHE A 86 4.08 5.76 2.03
C PHE A 86 2.71 5.64 2.73
N LEU A 87 1.87 6.67 2.67
CA LEU A 87 0.56 6.65 3.30
C LEU A 87 -0.42 5.70 2.60
N SER A 88 -0.34 5.56 1.29
CA SER A 88 -1.11 4.56 0.52
C SER A 88 -0.79 3.14 0.98
N CYS A 89 0.50 2.82 1.12
CA CYS A 89 0.94 1.55 1.69
C CYS A 89 0.40 1.37 3.11
N THR A 90 0.50 2.41 3.94
CA THR A 90 -0.01 2.40 5.33
C THR A 90 -1.51 2.13 5.39
N TYR A 91 -2.29 2.81 4.56
CA TYR A 91 -3.75 2.69 4.51
C TYR A 91 -4.18 1.27 4.09
N TYR A 92 -3.62 0.74 3.00
CA TYR A 92 -4.00 -0.58 2.50
C TYR A 92 -3.38 -1.76 3.27
N MET A 93 -2.52 -1.51 4.26
CA MET A 93 -2.18 -2.52 5.27
C MET A 93 -3.39 -2.90 6.15
N ALA A 94 -4.34 -1.97 6.35
CA ALA A 94 -5.53 -2.22 7.16
C ALA A 94 -6.57 -3.09 6.43
N PRO A 95 -7.09 -4.17 7.07
CA PRO A 95 -8.16 -4.97 6.49
C PRO A 95 -9.40 -4.15 6.11
N GLU A 96 -9.79 -3.18 6.93
CA GLU A 96 -10.97 -2.33 6.74
C GLU A 96 -10.87 -1.50 5.44
N ALA A 97 -9.69 -0.94 5.18
CA ALA A 97 -9.41 -0.22 3.94
C ALA A 97 -9.47 -1.14 2.71
N ARG A 98 -8.91 -2.35 2.81
CA ARG A 98 -8.98 -3.35 1.73
C ARG A 98 -10.41 -3.82 1.45
N HIS A 99 -11.19 -4.07 2.51
CA HIS A 99 -12.57 -4.49 2.39
C HIS A 99 -13.44 -3.38 1.78
N ALA A 100 -13.18 -2.11 2.11
CA ALA A 100 -13.87 -0.96 1.54
C ALA A 100 -13.73 -0.84 0.02
N VAL A 101 -12.58 -1.25 -0.54
CA VAL A 101 -12.34 -1.27 -1.99
C VAL A 101 -12.72 -2.61 -2.64
N GLY A 102 -13.30 -3.55 -1.87
CA GLY A 102 -13.69 -4.87 -2.37
C GLY A 102 -12.50 -5.79 -2.64
N TYR A 103 -11.32 -5.52 -2.08
CA TYR A 103 -10.16 -6.39 -2.26
C TYR A 103 -10.29 -7.65 -1.39
N PRO A 104 -10.39 -8.85 -2.01
CA PRO A 104 -10.66 -10.11 -1.29
C PRO A 104 -9.43 -10.66 -0.54
N GLY A 105 -8.29 -9.97 -0.62
CA GLY A 105 -7.01 -10.51 -0.18
C GLY A 105 -6.39 -11.42 -1.23
N GLN A 106 -5.22 -11.99 -0.90
CA GLN A 106 -4.63 -13.05 -1.70
C GLN A 106 -5.36 -14.36 -1.37
N THR A 107 -6.30 -14.76 -2.21
CA THR A 107 -6.96 -16.06 -2.12
C THR A 107 -6.13 -17.10 -2.87
N ARG A 108 -5.78 -18.23 -2.22
CA ARG A 108 -5.22 -19.38 -2.95
C ARG A 108 -6.35 -20.06 -3.71
N THR A 109 -6.48 -19.76 -5.00
CA THR A 109 -7.35 -20.51 -5.90
C THR A 109 -6.55 -21.70 -6.44
N PRO A 110 -6.97 -22.96 -6.20
CA PRO A 110 -6.37 -24.11 -6.86
C PRO A 110 -6.43 -23.91 -8.39
N SER A 111 -5.38 -24.28 -9.12
CA SER A 111 -5.34 -24.12 -10.59
C SER A 111 -6.49 -24.85 -11.30
N SER A 112 -7.07 -25.87 -10.69
CA SER A 112 -8.25 -26.60 -11.18
C SER A 112 -9.56 -25.80 -11.11
N GLU A 113 -9.59 -24.71 -10.34
CA GLU A 113 -10.77 -23.86 -10.10
C GLU A 113 -10.58 -22.44 -10.65
N ALA A 114 -9.43 -22.18 -11.30
CA ALA A 114 -9.15 -20.91 -11.94
C ALA A 114 -10.03 -20.73 -13.18
N THR A 115 -10.56 -19.52 -13.37
CA THR A 115 -11.26 -19.18 -14.62
C THR A 115 -10.28 -19.15 -15.79
N PRO A 116 -10.73 -19.33 -17.05
CA PRO A 116 -9.85 -19.18 -18.21
C PRO A 116 -9.05 -17.88 -18.19
N ASP A 117 -9.64 -16.76 -17.77
CA ASP A 117 -8.96 -15.47 -17.65
C ASP A 117 -7.87 -15.43 -16.55
N GLN A 118 -7.97 -16.28 -15.52
CA GLN A 118 -6.95 -16.45 -14.48
C GLN A 118 -5.85 -17.45 -14.89
N MET A 119 -6.12 -18.31 -15.87
CA MET A 119 -5.18 -19.31 -16.39
C MET A 119 -4.45 -18.83 -17.66
N LEU A 120 -5.09 -17.99 -18.47
CA LEU A 120 -4.60 -17.48 -19.75
C LEU A 120 -3.99 -16.08 -19.60
N ASP A 121 -3.28 -15.85 -18.50
CA ASP A 121 -2.34 -14.73 -18.45
C ASP A 121 -1.15 -15.12 -19.33
N ASP A 122 -0.95 -14.38 -20.43
CA ASP A 122 0.10 -14.66 -21.42
C ASP A 122 1.49 -14.70 -20.76
N ASP A 123 1.71 -13.95 -19.67
CA ASP A 123 2.96 -13.96 -18.91
C ASP A 123 3.20 -15.26 -18.14
N LEU A 124 2.14 -16.00 -17.78
CA LEU A 124 2.25 -17.28 -17.06
C LEU A 124 2.38 -18.47 -18.01
N ILE A 125 1.66 -18.46 -19.14
CA ILE A 125 1.58 -19.59 -20.06
C ILE A 125 2.62 -19.53 -21.18
N ALA A 126 2.98 -18.34 -21.68
CA ALA A 126 3.94 -18.22 -22.77
C ALA A 126 5.32 -18.85 -22.45
N PRO A 127 5.91 -18.69 -21.25
CA PRO A 127 7.16 -19.34 -20.89
C PRO A 127 7.04 -20.87 -20.89
N VAL A 128 5.91 -21.41 -20.42
CA VAL A 128 5.66 -22.86 -20.37
C VAL A 128 5.48 -23.45 -21.77
N LEU A 129 4.76 -22.76 -22.66
CA LEU A 129 4.65 -23.17 -24.06
C LEU A 129 6.01 -23.10 -24.78
N ALA A 130 6.84 -22.10 -24.46
CA ALA A 130 8.20 -21.97 -25.01
C ALA A 130 9.14 -23.11 -24.58
N LEU A 131 8.92 -23.72 -23.41
CA LEU A 131 9.69 -24.90 -22.98
C LEU A 131 9.48 -26.12 -23.88
N GLY A 132 8.37 -26.18 -24.61
CA GLY A 132 8.02 -27.32 -25.45
C GLY A 132 7.55 -28.53 -24.64
N PRO A 133 7.11 -29.59 -25.34
CA PRO A 133 6.51 -30.75 -24.69
C PRO A 133 7.56 -31.54 -23.88
N THR A 134 7.27 -31.78 -22.60
CA THR A 134 8.05 -32.66 -21.72
C THR A 134 7.27 -33.93 -21.46
N TYR A 135 7.83 -35.09 -21.82
CA TYR A 135 7.18 -36.40 -21.64
C TYR A 135 7.90 -37.21 -20.55
N VAL A 136 7.13 -37.84 -19.67
CA VAL A 136 7.64 -38.82 -18.70
C VAL A 136 7.24 -40.23 -19.16
N PRO A 137 8.15 -41.22 -19.14
CA PRO A 137 7.81 -42.59 -19.51
C PRO A 137 6.67 -43.14 -18.63
N THR A 138 5.73 -43.85 -19.24
CA THR A 138 4.68 -44.55 -18.49
C THR A 138 5.33 -45.57 -17.56
N PRO A 139 5.07 -45.54 -16.25
CA PRO A 139 5.63 -46.51 -15.32
C PRO A 139 5.22 -47.92 -15.73
N THR A 140 6.19 -48.83 -15.86
CA THR A 140 5.92 -50.26 -16.01
C THR A 140 5.52 -50.83 -14.65
N THR A 141 4.36 -51.48 -14.60
CA THR A 141 3.96 -52.36 -13.49
C THR A 141 4.81 -53.64 -13.54
N ASP A 142 5.58 -53.89 -12.49
CA ASP A 142 6.07 -55.25 -12.14
C ASP A 142 4.92 -56.10 -11.57
#